data_AF-A0A142XMI6-F1
#
_entry.id   AF-A0A142XMI6-F1
#
_cell.length_a   1.000
_cell.length_b   1.000
_cell.length_c   1.000
_cell.angle_alpha   90.00
_cell.angle_beta   90.00
_cell.angle_gamma   90.00
#
_symmetry.space_group_name_H-M   'P 1'
#
loop_
_entity.id
_entity.type
_entity.pdbx_description
1 polymer ?
#
loop_
_entity_poly.entity_id
_entity_poly.type
_entity_poly.pdbx_seq_one_letter_code
_entity_poly.pdbx_strand_id
1 'polypeptide(L)'
;MNALTLTVLMAVGPVGAHPSYQQPAPATYQTLPITVSADPPAPPANPEPAAAPAPANPALCDLCTAPVRRLFQSDHEFDGFVGPVSNPVFSKDPRSNSYARFLFINNNIPASHPLGGGNIQVYALQTNLAVTERLSIIAEKDGLAHFATRNAPSQTGFLNLAAGLKYTFYRNVETQTLAAAGFLYEIPSGEAKVLQNHGAGSFAPFVSFGQEFAQKWHYLQTTGYYFPVNNAQGSSFLYNSFHVDRQVLGWLYPLAELNWFWYTSGGKRLPTAIGEGDGLLNLGTRGQAGAHLVTAAFGAKAVLSKNYSIGAVFEVPLSNRHDVLNQRLTVELIARY
;
A
#
# COMPACT_ATOMS: atom_id res chain seq x y z
N MET A 1 4.25 -30.23 26.47
CA MET A 1 2.99 -30.08 27.23
C MET A 1 3.00 -28.71 27.87
N ASN A 2 2.07 -27.83 27.47
CA ASN A 2 1.29 -26.91 28.31
C ASN A 2 0.70 -25.82 27.41
N ALA A 3 -0.57 -26.02 27.07
CA ALA A 3 -1.44 -25.06 26.40
C ALA A 3 -2.01 -24.10 27.46
N LEU A 4 -1.98 -22.80 27.17
CA LEU A 4 -2.68 -21.77 27.93
C LEU A 4 -3.91 -21.35 27.13
N THR A 5 -5.07 -21.87 27.53
CA THR A 5 -6.41 -21.45 27.10
C THR A 5 -6.83 -20.24 27.92
N LEU A 6 -7.13 -19.12 27.25
CA LEU A 6 -7.68 -17.90 27.85
C LEU A 6 -9.18 -17.83 27.55
N THR A 7 -10.01 -18.10 28.55
CA THR A 7 -11.47 -17.93 28.50
C THR A 7 -11.81 -16.58 29.13
N VAL A 8 -12.46 -15.68 28.40
CA VAL A 8 -13.04 -14.45 28.97
C VAL A 8 -14.55 -14.43 28.72
N LEU A 9 -15.27 -14.34 29.84
CA LEU A 9 -16.72 -14.38 29.99
C LEU A 9 -17.32 -13.02 29.64
N MET A 10 -18.33 -12.99 28.76
CA MET A 10 -19.11 -11.79 28.46
C MET A 10 -20.19 -11.54 29.52
N ALA A 11 -20.29 -10.30 30.01
CA ALA A 11 -21.44 -9.81 30.74
C ALA A 11 -21.96 -8.54 30.04
N VAL A 12 -23.16 -8.65 29.46
CA VAL A 12 -23.88 -7.56 28.78
C VAL A 12 -24.89 -6.99 29.77
N GLY A 13 -24.77 -5.69 30.09
CA GLY A 13 -25.78 -4.91 30.81
C GLY A 13 -26.57 -4.02 29.84
N PRO A 14 -27.86 -3.72 30.11
CA PRO A 14 -28.74 -3.10 29.11
C PRO A 14 -28.57 -1.58 29.03
N VAL A 15 -28.97 -1.11 27.85
CA VAL A 15 -28.93 0.26 27.31
C VAL A 15 -29.94 1.17 28.02
N GLY A 16 -29.48 2.33 28.49
CA GLY A 16 -30.33 3.44 28.94
C GLY A 16 -30.40 4.55 27.88
N ALA A 17 -31.62 4.91 27.49
CA ALA A 17 -31.94 5.96 26.52
C ALA A 17 -31.83 7.37 27.14
N HIS A 18 -31.39 8.36 26.35
CA HIS A 18 -31.52 9.80 26.64
C HIS A 18 -31.60 10.61 25.32
N PRO A 19 -32.17 11.83 25.33
CA PRO A 19 -33.30 12.17 24.46
C PRO A 19 -32.99 13.08 23.26
N SER A 20 -33.92 12.99 22.31
CA SER A 20 -34.27 13.83 21.16
C SER A 20 -33.67 15.25 21.05
N TYR A 21 -32.98 15.48 19.93
CA TYR A 21 -32.66 16.80 19.38
C TYR A 21 -33.84 17.30 18.51
N GLN A 22 -34.41 18.47 18.83
CA GLN A 22 -35.48 19.10 18.05
C GLN A 22 -34.92 19.90 16.88
N GLN A 23 -35.44 19.66 15.68
CA GLN A 23 -35.14 20.39 14.45
C GLN A 23 -36.06 21.63 14.34
N PRO A 24 -35.59 22.83 13.93
CA PRO A 24 -36.45 23.98 13.74
C PRO A 24 -37.33 23.87 12.48
N ALA A 25 -38.53 24.47 12.54
CA ALA A 25 -39.56 24.40 11.51
C ALA A 25 -39.17 25.13 10.19
N PRO A 26 -39.61 24.64 9.01
CA PRO A 26 -39.36 25.29 7.73
C PRO A 26 -40.27 26.52 7.51
N ALA A 27 -39.69 27.56 6.90
CA ALA A 27 -40.37 28.79 6.52
C ALA A 27 -41.35 28.58 5.36
N THR A 28 -42.52 29.21 5.46
CA THR A 28 -43.60 29.20 4.48
C THR A 28 -43.31 30.12 3.29
N TYR A 29 -43.37 29.60 2.07
CA TYR A 29 -43.39 30.40 0.84
C TYR A 29 -44.83 30.61 0.38
N GLN A 30 -45.24 31.87 0.20
CA GLN A 30 -46.52 32.24 -0.39
C GLN A 30 -46.46 32.14 -1.92
N THR A 31 -47.41 31.44 -2.53
CA THR A 31 -47.61 31.39 -3.99
C THR A 31 -48.76 32.31 -4.41
N LEU A 32 -48.49 33.26 -5.31
CA LEU A 32 -49.53 34.05 -5.99
C LEU A 32 -50.10 33.26 -7.20
N PRO A 33 -51.40 33.38 -7.51
CA PRO A 33 -52.02 32.64 -8.61
C PRO A 33 -51.73 33.30 -9.96
N ILE A 34 -51.32 32.49 -10.95
CA ILE A 34 -51.29 32.86 -12.37
C ILE A 34 -52.46 32.14 -13.05
N THR A 35 -53.40 32.90 -13.58
CA THR A 35 -54.46 32.43 -14.47
C THR A 35 -53.92 32.36 -15.90
N VAL A 36 -54.00 31.19 -16.52
CA VAL A 36 -53.73 31.01 -17.96
C VAL A 36 -55.01 30.57 -18.65
N SER A 37 -55.37 31.30 -19.70
CA SER A 37 -56.53 31.10 -20.58
C SER A 37 -56.42 29.76 -21.32
N ALA A 38 -57.53 29.03 -21.42
CA ALA A 38 -57.63 27.77 -22.14
C ALA A 38 -57.87 28.01 -23.64
N ASP A 39 -57.16 27.28 -24.49
CA ASP A 39 -57.51 27.08 -25.92
C ASP A 39 -58.49 25.89 -26.08
N PRO A 40 -59.32 25.88 -27.14
CA PRO A 40 -60.34 24.85 -27.35
C PRO A 40 -59.75 23.49 -27.75
N PRO A 41 -60.47 22.38 -27.49
CA PRO A 41 -59.90 21.03 -27.55
C PRO A 41 -59.76 20.47 -28.97
N ALA A 42 -58.66 19.73 -29.20
CA ALA A 42 -58.46 18.88 -30.36
C ALA A 42 -59.23 17.54 -30.23
N PRO A 43 -59.63 16.90 -31.36
CA PRO A 43 -60.42 15.67 -31.36
C PRO A 43 -59.65 14.45 -30.83
N PRO A 44 -60.35 13.40 -30.34
CA PRO A 44 -59.73 12.30 -29.60
C PRO A 44 -58.86 11.42 -30.49
N ALA A 45 -57.61 11.21 -30.08
CA ALA A 45 -56.75 10.15 -30.59
C ALA A 45 -57.09 8.82 -29.90
N ASN A 46 -57.11 7.73 -30.68
CA ASN A 46 -57.37 6.37 -30.19
C ASN A 46 -56.40 5.98 -29.06
N PRO A 47 -56.83 5.19 -28.06
CA PRO A 47 -55.97 4.77 -26.96
C PRO A 47 -54.88 3.80 -27.45
N GLU A 48 -53.63 4.22 -27.32
CA GLU A 48 -52.46 3.36 -27.40
C GLU A 48 -52.45 2.40 -26.19
N PRO A 49 -52.16 1.10 -26.34
CA PRO A 49 -52.16 0.19 -25.21
C PRO A 49 -51.04 0.59 -24.24
N ALA A 50 -51.41 0.80 -22.98
CA ALA A 50 -50.47 1.10 -21.91
C ALA A 50 -49.39 0.02 -21.84
N ALA A 51 -48.16 0.40 -22.16
CA ALA A 51 -47.00 -0.44 -21.87
C ALA A 51 -46.94 -0.64 -20.36
N ALA A 52 -47.01 -1.90 -19.92
CA ALA A 52 -46.82 -2.26 -18.53
C ALA A 52 -45.46 -1.69 -18.05
N PRO A 53 -45.38 -1.08 -16.85
CA PRO A 53 -44.09 -0.65 -16.34
C PRO A 53 -43.20 -1.87 -16.18
N ALA A 54 -42.01 -1.83 -16.78
CA ALA A 54 -41.00 -2.86 -16.58
C ALA A 54 -40.72 -2.98 -15.07
N PRO A 55 -40.60 -4.21 -14.54
CA PRO A 55 -40.29 -4.39 -13.12
C PRO A 55 -38.94 -3.73 -12.83
N ALA A 56 -38.96 -2.68 -12.00
CA ALA A 56 -37.76 -2.06 -11.48
C ALA A 56 -37.01 -3.12 -10.66
N ASN A 57 -35.86 -3.56 -11.17
CA ASN A 57 -34.98 -4.46 -10.43
C ASN A 57 -34.31 -3.64 -9.31
N PRO A 58 -34.65 -3.85 -8.03
CA PRO A 58 -34.14 -3.01 -6.93
C PRO A 58 -32.61 -3.10 -6.80
N ALA A 59 -32.02 -4.20 -7.27
CA ALA A 59 -30.59 -4.47 -7.19
C ALA A 59 -29.72 -3.60 -8.12
N LEU A 60 -30.32 -2.89 -9.09
CA LEU A 60 -29.59 -2.01 -10.01
C LEU A 60 -29.58 -0.53 -9.56
N CYS A 61 -30.48 -0.13 -8.66
CA CYS A 61 -30.56 1.25 -8.18
C CYS A 61 -29.58 1.57 -7.05
N ASP A 62 -29.19 0.59 -6.22
CA ASP A 62 -28.23 0.81 -5.12
C ASP A 62 -26.79 1.04 -5.60
N LEU A 63 -26.46 0.68 -6.85
CA LEU A 63 -25.20 1.02 -7.49
C LEU A 63 -25.17 2.45 -8.07
N CYS A 64 -26.33 3.11 -8.20
CA CYS A 64 -26.46 4.43 -8.79
C CYS A 64 -26.54 5.57 -7.77
N THR A 65 -26.67 5.26 -6.47
CA THR A 65 -26.87 6.25 -5.39
C THR A 65 -25.68 6.37 -4.43
N ALA A 66 -24.66 5.53 -4.56
CA ALA A 66 -23.41 5.74 -3.84
C ALA A 66 -22.75 7.04 -4.34
N PRO A 67 -22.34 7.96 -3.45
CA PRO A 67 -21.64 9.17 -3.88
C PRO A 67 -20.39 8.77 -4.67
N VAL A 68 -20.36 9.13 -5.96
CA VAL A 68 -19.22 8.89 -6.84
C VAL A 68 -18.02 9.58 -6.21
N ARG A 69 -16.96 8.80 -5.93
CA ARG A 69 -15.71 9.35 -5.40
C ARG A 69 -15.19 10.42 -6.35
N ARG A 70 -14.67 11.51 -5.78
CA ARG A 70 -13.98 12.51 -6.59
C ARG A 70 -12.73 11.89 -7.20
N LEU A 71 -12.30 12.42 -8.34
CA LEU A 71 -11.04 12.02 -8.96
C LEU A 71 -9.90 12.12 -7.94
N PHE A 72 -9.10 11.07 -7.83
CA PHE A 72 -8.02 10.95 -6.85
C PHE A 72 -8.47 10.84 -5.39
N GLN A 73 -9.74 10.81 -5.04
CA GLN A 73 -10.11 10.64 -3.63
C GLN A 73 -9.79 9.23 -3.13
N SER A 74 -9.17 9.14 -1.95
CA SER A 74 -8.84 7.86 -1.31
C SER A 74 -10.05 6.99 -0.93
N ASP A 75 -9.77 5.71 -0.69
CA ASP A 75 -10.75 4.76 -0.18
C ASP A 75 -10.96 4.88 1.33
N HIS A 76 -12.12 5.40 1.71
CA HIS A 76 -12.52 5.57 3.11
C HIS A 76 -13.39 4.44 3.68
N GLU A 77 -13.70 3.40 2.90
CA GLU A 77 -14.43 2.22 3.43
C GLU A 77 -13.53 1.26 4.20
N PHE A 78 -12.21 1.53 4.21
CA PHE A 78 -11.18 0.73 4.87
C PHE A 78 -10.25 1.63 5.71
N ASP A 79 -10.80 2.66 6.36
CA ASP A 79 -10.04 3.61 7.18
C ASP A 79 -9.34 2.95 8.39
N GLY A 80 -9.79 1.77 8.80
CA GLY A 80 -9.15 0.95 9.84
C GLY A 80 -7.77 0.42 9.42
N PHE A 81 -7.52 0.23 8.12
CA PHE A 81 -6.27 -0.36 7.66
C PHE A 81 -5.10 0.63 7.71
N VAL A 82 -3.93 0.16 8.13
CA VAL A 82 -2.65 0.82 7.85
C VAL A 82 -1.85 0.03 6.82
N GLY A 83 -1.12 0.75 5.97
CA GLY A 83 -0.20 0.13 5.01
C GLY A 83 1.12 -0.29 5.67
N PRO A 84 1.84 -1.27 5.08
CA PRO A 84 3.11 -1.77 5.58
C PRO A 84 4.24 -0.73 5.51
N VAL A 85 5.21 -0.83 6.42
CA VAL A 85 6.31 0.13 6.58
C VAL A 85 7.63 -0.42 6.02
N SER A 86 7.99 -1.66 6.34
CA SER A 86 9.20 -2.32 5.80
C SER A 86 9.01 -2.82 4.37
N ASN A 87 10.13 -3.14 3.73
CA ASN A 87 10.20 -3.45 2.30
C ASN A 87 9.37 -2.47 1.42
N PRO A 88 9.59 -1.16 1.56
CA PRO A 88 8.65 -0.14 1.07
C PRO A 88 8.47 -0.14 -0.45
N VAL A 89 9.43 -0.68 -1.21
CA VAL A 89 9.35 -0.79 -2.68
C VAL A 89 8.38 -1.90 -3.10
N PHE A 90 8.26 -3.00 -2.34
CA PHE A 90 7.54 -4.20 -2.78
C PHE A 90 6.31 -4.56 -1.95
N SER A 91 6.26 -4.17 -0.67
CA SER A 91 5.05 -4.31 0.13
C SER A 91 3.98 -3.36 -0.38
N LYS A 92 2.78 -3.88 -0.66
CA LYS A 92 1.69 -3.09 -1.27
C LYS A 92 0.41 -3.17 -0.45
N ASP A 93 -0.10 -1.98 -0.14
CA ASP A 93 -1.47 -1.81 0.31
C ASP A 93 -2.44 -2.07 -0.87
N PRO A 94 -3.40 -3.01 -0.75
CA PRO A 94 -4.33 -3.33 -1.83
C PRO A 94 -5.39 -2.25 -2.08
N ARG A 95 -5.52 -1.22 -1.22
CA ARG A 95 -6.49 -0.13 -1.39
C ARG A 95 -6.13 0.80 -2.55
N SER A 96 -7.16 1.30 -3.24
CA SER A 96 -7.04 2.41 -4.21
C SER A 96 -7.10 3.75 -3.46
N ASN A 97 -5.97 4.15 -2.86
CA ASN A 97 -5.82 5.40 -2.12
C ASN A 97 -5.05 6.45 -2.93
N SER A 98 -5.18 7.74 -2.59
CA SER A 98 -4.24 8.76 -3.04
C SER A 98 -3.40 9.27 -1.90
N TYR A 99 -2.09 9.07 -1.99
CA TYR A 99 -1.17 9.54 -0.98
C TYR A 99 0.20 9.93 -1.54
N ALA A 100 0.85 10.82 -0.80
CA ALA A 100 2.29 11.03 -0.82
C ALA A 100 2.88 10.43 0.46
N ARG A 101 3.92 9.62 0.32
CA ARG A 101 4.60 8.93 1.42
C ARG A 101 6.07 9.32 1.42
N PHE A 102 6.44 10.14 2.38
CA PHE A 102 7.82 10.53 2.64
C PHE A 102 8.49 9.43 3.46
N LEU A 103 9.67 9.01 3.03
CA LEU A 103 10.39 7.90 3.62
C LEU A 103 11.81 8.29 4.00
N PHE A 104 12.20 7.89 5.20
CA PHE A 104 13.59 7.84 5.62
C PHE A 104 13.95 6.39 5.93
N ILE A 105 15.03 5.90 5.33
CA ILE A 105 15.57 4.57 5.59
C ILE A 105 17.01 4.73 6.04
N ASN A 106 17.37 4.18 7.19
CA ASN A 106 18.76 4.04 7.62
C ASN A 106 19.10 2.55 7.76
N ASN A 107 19.86 2.04 6.80
CA ASN A 107 20.31 0.66 6.73
C ASN A 107 21.76 0.55 7.19
N ASN A 108 22.02 -0.15 8.28
CA ASN A 108 23.39 -0.44 8.72
C ASN A 108 23.94 -1.67 7.99
N ILE A 109 25.19 -1.57 7.55
CA ILE A 109 25.91 -2.65 6.88
C ILE A 109 26.66 -3.48 7.95
N PRO A 110 26.70 -4.83 7.86
CA PRO A 110 27.48 -5.64 8.79
C PRO A 110 28.96 -5.24 8.81
N ALA A 111 29.60 -5.20 9.98
CA ALA A 111 31.02 -4.83 10.09
C ALA A 111 31.95 -5.82 9.37
N SER A 112 31.55 -7.10 9.29
CA SER A 112 32.25 -8.16 8.56
C SER A 112 32.07 -8.10 7.04
N HIS A 113 31.17 -7.23 6.55
CA HIS A 113 30.93 -7.07 5.11
C HIS A 113 32.17 -6.47 4.42
N PRO A 114 32.47 -6.77 3.14
CA PRO A 114 33.62 -6.19 2.43
C PRO A 114 33.67 -4.65 2.42
N LEU A 115 32.51 -4.00 2.55
CA LEU A 115 32.39 -2.53 2.68
C LEU A 115 32.84 -1.99 4.06
N GLY A 116 33.18 -2.87 5.01
CA GLY A 116 33.69 -2.54 6.34
C GLY A 116 32.60 -2.01 7.30
N GLY A 117 31.34 -2.31 7.04
CA GLY A 117 30.20 -1.73 7.76
C GLY A 117 29.88 -0.30 7.33
N GLY A 118 29.33 0.49 8.25
CA GLY A 118 28.77 1.82 7.97
C GLY A 118 27.27 1.78 7.74
N ASN A 119 26.73 2.71 6.95
CA ASN A 119 25.31 2.79 6.67
C ASN A 119 24.98 3.34 5.28
N ILE A 120 23.77 3.01 4.83
CA ILE A 120 23.11 3.56 3.65
C ILE A 120 21.87 4.29 4.15
N GLN A 121 21.79 5.59 3.88
CA GLN A 121 20.61 6.40 4.17
C GLN A 121 19.85 6.69 2.88
N VAL A 122 18.53 6.63 2.91
CA VAL A 122 17.67 6.97 1.78
C VAL A 122 16.58 7.93 2.23
N TYR A 123 16.38 8.97 1.43
CA TYR A 123 15.28 9.93 1.55
C TYR A 123 14.45 9.85 0.28
N ALA A 124 13.20 9.41 0.39
CA ALA A 124 12.35 9.03 -0.75
C ALA A 124 10.94 9.63 -0.64
N LEU A 125 10.28 9.76 -1.80
CA LEU A 125 8.90 10.17 -1.94
C LEU A 125 8.16 9.15 -2.82
N GLN A 126 7.34 8.31 -2.18
CA GLN A 126 6.43 7.42 -2.90
C GLN A 126 5.08 8.08 -3.10
N THR A 127 4.41 7.75 -4.20
CA THR A 127 3.04 8.21 -4.47
C THR A 127 2.18 7.07 -4.99
N ASN A 128 0.92 7.08 -4.57
CA ASN A 128 -0.16 6.26 -5.13
C ASN A 128 -1.27 7.24 -5.49
N LEU A 129 -1.80 7.18 -6.71
CA LEU A 129 -2.86 8.06 -7.20
C LEU A 129 -4.05 7.20 -7.63
N ALA A 130 -5.15 7.27 -6.89
CA ALA A 130 -6.39 6.57 -7.18
C ALA A 130 -7.11 7.21 -8.38
N VAL A 131 -6.87 6.70 -9.58
CA VAL A 131 -7.52 7.20 -10.81
C VAL A 131 -9.01 6.83 -10.82
N THR A 132 -9.36 5.67 -10.27
CA THR A 132 -10.75 5.21 -10.06
C THR A 132 -10.88 4.53 -8.68
N GLU A 133 -12.06 3.99 -8.33
CA GLU A 133 -12.21 3.24 -7.07
C GLU A 133 -11.35 1.97 -7.00
N ARG A 134 -10.78 1.53 -8.13
CA ARG A 134 -9.99 0.30 -8.22
C ARG A 134 -8.65 0.45 -8.92
N LEU A 135 -8.48 1.45 -9.78
CA LEU A 135 -7.24 1.66 -10.52
C LEU A 135 -6.40 2.75 -9.86
N SER A 136 -5.13 2.46 -9.61
CA SER A 136 -4.15 3.43 -9.17
C SER A 136 -2.90 3.44 -10.07
N ILE A 137 -2.33 4.64 -10.25
CA ILE A 137 -0.97 4.82 -10.75
C ILE A 137 -0.05 4.91 -9.53
N ILE A 138 1.04 4.15 -9.54
CA ILE A 138 1.97 4.06 -8.41
C ILE A 138 3.38 4.47 -8.82
N ALA A 139 4.07 5.21 -7.95
CA ALA A 139 5.49 5.50 -8.05
C ALA A 139 6.12 5.18 -6.69
N GLU A 140 6.85 4.07 -6.63
CA GLU A 140 7.13 3.35 -5.37
C GLU A 140 8.64 3.13 -5.15
N LYS A 141 9.48 3.64 -6.03
CA LYS A 141 10.92 3.72 -5.80
C LYS A 141 11.43 5.03 -6.37
N ASP A 142 12.16 5.78 -5.57
CA ASP A 142 12.86 6.99 -5.93
C ASP A 142 13.86 7.34 -4.81
N GLY A 143 14.38 8.55 -4.84
CA GLY A 143 14.99 9.17 -3.67
C GLY A 143 16.48 9.41 -3.78
N LEU A 144 17.01 10.12 -2.79
CA LEU A 144 18.42 10.42 -2.64
C LEU A 144 19.04 9.44 -1.64
N ALA A 145 20.06 8.69 -2.08
CA ALA A 145 20.79 7.78 -1.23
C ALA A 145 22.16 8.36 -0.86
N HIS A 146 22.54 8.20 0.41
CA HIS A 146 23.86 8.52 0.94
C HIS A 146 24.52 7.25 1.47
N PHE A 147 25.61 6.85 0.84
CA PHE A 147 26.39 5.68 1.20
C PHE A 147 27.58 6.16 2.03
N ALA A 148 27.63 5.77 3.29
CA ALA A 148 28.73 6.06 4.21
C ALA A 148 29.32 4.72 4.68
N THR A 149 30.24 4.18 3.89
CA THR A 149 30.94 2.92 4.18
C THR A 149 32.33 3.19 4.76
N ARG A 150 32.94 2.21 5.44
CA ARG A 150 34.30 2.39 5.98
C ARG A 150 35.39 2.16 4.95
N ASN A 151 35.18 1.20 4.04
CA ASN A 151 36.20 0.76 3.08
C ASN A 151 36.04 1.36 1.67
N ALA A 152 35.04 2.22 1.46
CA ALA A 152 34.88 2.97 0.22
C ALA A 152 34.49 4.43 0.51
N PRO A 153 34.82 5.38 -0.39
CA PRO A 153 34.48 6.78 -0.22
C PRO A 153 32.97 6.98 -0.04
N SER A 154 32.57 7.97 0.76
CA SER A 154 31.16 8.32 0.89
C SER A 154 30.62 8.89 -0.41
N GLN A 155 29.44 8.45 -0.83
CA GLN A 155 28.81 8.89 -2.08
C GLN A 155 27.34 9.22 -1.86
N THR A 156 26.89 10.30 -2.48
CA THR A 156 25.47 10.70 -2.50
C THR A 156 24.99 10.72 -3.92
N GLY A 157 23.83 10.12 -4.20
CA GLY A 157 23.25 10.13 -5.53
C GLY A 157 21.81 9.63 -5.57
N PHE A 158 21.17 9.80 -6.73
CA PHE A 158 19.78 9.42 -6.93
C PHE A 158 19.59 7.93 -7.16
N LEU A 159 18.54 7.37 -6.56
CA LEU A 159 18.03 6.04 -6.83
C LEU A 159 17.27 5.99 -8.16
N ASN A 160 17.26 4.81 -8.78
CA ASN A 160 16.39 4.54 -9.93
C ASN A 160 14.93 4.77 -9.55
N LEU A 161 14.16 5.32 -10.48
CA LEU A 161 12.73 5.51 -10.35
C LEU A 161 11.98 4.23 -10.69
N ALA A 162 10.95 3.86 -9.94
CA ALA A 162 10.02 2.80 -10.34
C ALA A 162 8.58 3.25 -10.23
N ALA A 163 7.83 3.04 -11.32
CA ALA A 163 6.42 3.38 -11.41
C ALA A 163 5.64 2.27 -12.11
N GLY A 164 4.32 2.29 -11.96
CA GLY A 164 3.47 1.30 -12.59
C GLY A 164 1.99 1.45 -12.25
N LEU A 165 1.26 0.35 -12.37
CA LEU A 165 -0.18 0.31 -12.21
C LEU A 165 -0.57 -0.71 -11.14
N LYS A 166 -1.62 -0.40 -10.40
CA LYS A 166 -2.24 -1.28 -9.40
C LYS A 166 -3.75 -1.30 -9.61
N TYR A 167 -4.34 -2.49 -9.61
CA TYR A 167 -5.77 -2.68 -9.78
C TYR A 167 -6.35 -3.54 -8.65
N THR A 168 -7.22 -2.95 -7.82
CA THR A 168 -7.97 -3.61 -6.74
C THR A 168 -9.13 -4.43 -7.33
N PHE A 169 -8.82 -5.64 -7.79
CA PHE A 169 -9.80 -6.53 -8.44
C PHE A 169 -10.82 -7.11 -7.47
N TYR A 170 -10.48 -7.27 -6.19
CA TYR A 170 -11.41 -7.73 -5.15
C TYR A 170 -11.53 -6.69 -4.04
N ARG A 171 -12.79 -6.36 -3.69
CA ARG A 171 -13.14 -5.34 -2.70
C ARG A 171 -14.48 -5.70 -2.10
N ASN A 172 -14.47 -6.10 -0.83
CA ASN A 172 -15.66 -6.42 -0.04
C ASN A 172 -15.61 -5.58 1.24
N VAL A 173 -16.55 -4.64 1.37
CA VAL A 173 -16.58 -3.68 2.48
C VAL A 173 -17.13 -4.33 3.73
N GLU A 174 -18.10 -5.21 3.58
CA GLU A 174 -18.80 -5.91 4.66
C GLU A 174 -17.85 -6.84 5.41
N THR A 175 -17.00 -7.58 4.68
CA THR A 175 -16.01 -8.47 5.26
C THR A 175 -14.64 -7.81 5.43
N GLN A 176 -14.49 -6.52 5.07
CA GLN A 176 -13.22 -5.80 5.12
C GLN A 176 -12.08 -6.58 4.40
N THR A 177 -12.35 -7.06 3.20
CA THR A 177 -11.42 -7.88 2.41
C THR A 177 -11.07 -7.21 1.09
N LEU A 178 -9.78 -7.21 0.75
CA LEU A 178 -9.22 -6.57 -0.43
C LEU A 178 -8.23 -7.48 -1.14
N ALA A 179 -8.19 -7.43 -2.46
CA ALA A 179 -7.07 -7.95 -3.23
C ALA A 179 -6.80 -7.07 -4.44
N ALA A 180 -5.52 -6.89 -4.75
CA ALA A 180 -5.05 -6.11 -5.88
C ALA A 180 -3.95 -6.84 -6.64
N ALA A 181 -3.83 -6.56 -7.92
CA ALA A 181 -2.72 -7.00 -8.75
C ALA A 181 -2.12 -5.81 -9.47
N GLY A 182 -0.86 -5.89 -9.83
CA GLY A 182 -0.18 -4.80 -10.50
C GLY A 182 1.21 -5.16 -10.94
N PHE A 183 1.92 -4.15 -11.42
CA PHE A 183 3.34 -4.26 -11.69
C PHE A 183 4.03 -2.92 -11.45
N LEU A 184 5.33 -2.99 -11.18
CA LEU A 184 6.25 -1.86 -11.27
C LEU A 184 7.22 -2.08 -12.42
N TYR A 185 7.62 -1.01 -13.06
CA TYR A 185 8.78 -0.95 -13.94
C TYR A 185 9.81 -0.01 -13.36
N GLU A 186 10.99 -0.54 -13.06
CA GLU A 186 12.15 0.24 -12.60
C GLU A 186 12.94 0.74 -13.80
N ILE A 187 13.07 2.05 -13.90
CA ILE A 187 13.82 2.76 -14.93
C ILE A 187 15.24 2.97 -14.41
N PRO A 188 16.30 2.69 -15.20
CA PRO A 188 17.69 2.91 -14.79
C PRO A 188 18.05 4.41 -14.79
N SER A 189 17.30 5.24 -14.05
CA SER A 189 17.39 6.69 -14.05
C SER A 189 18.30 7.27 -12.96
N GLY A 190 18.80 6.43 -12.05
CA GLY A 190 19.61 6.86 -10.92
C GLY A 190 21.06 7.16 -11.29
N GLU A 191 21.93 7.21 -10.29
CA GLU A 191 23.35 7.50 -10.47
C GLU A 191 24.22 6.27 -10.14
N ALA A 192 25.13 5.90 -11.06
CA ALA A 192 25.99 4.71 -10.91
C ALA A 192 26.85 4.70 -9.64
N LYS A 193 27.18 5.89 -9.13
CA LYS A 193 27.97 6.08 -7.91
C LYS A 193 27.26 5.53 -6.66
N VAL A 194 25.93 5.48 -6.65
CA VAL A 194 25.13 4.80 -5.61
C VAL A 194 24.61 3.43 -6.06
N LEU A 195 25.34 2.78 -6.98
CA LEU A 195 25.05 1.44 -7.51
C LEU A 195 23.73 1.34 -8.29
N GLN A 196 23.31 2.42 -8.93
CA GLN A 196 22.08 2.55 -9.74
C GLN A 196 22.41 2.73 -11.23
N ASN A 197 21.40 2.96 -12.09
CA ASN A 197 21.60 3.13 -13.54
C ASN A 197 22.40 1.98 -14.19
N HIS A 198 21.89 0.77 -14.02
CA HIS A 198 22.43 -0.42 -14.65
C HIS A 198 21.32 -1.19 -15.38
N GLY A 199 21.69 -1.89 -16.44
CA GLY A 199 20.77 -2.69 -17.24
C GLY A 199 19.84 -1.85 -18.12
N ALA A 200 18.73 -2.47 -18.53
CA ALA A 200 17.71 -1.88 -19.40
C ALA A 200 16.36 -1.77 -18.67
N GLY A 201 16.41 -1.62 -17.34
CA GLY A 201 15.24 -1.64 -16.47
C GLY A 201 14.87 -3.03 -15.95
N SER A 202 13.86 -3.07 -15.08
CA SER A 202 13.38 -4.28 -14.41
C SER A 202 11.87 -4.25 -14.21
N PHE A 203 11.23 -5.41 -14.19
CA PHE A 203 9.81 -5.55 -13.89
C PHE A 203 9.61 -6.20 -12.53
N ALA A 204 8.51 -5.82 -11.87
CA ALA A 204 8.03 -6.44 -10.65
C ALA A 204 6.50 -6.57 -10.64
N PRO A 205 5.93 -7.56 -11.33
CA PRO A 205 4.53 -7.94 -11.14
C PRO A 205 4.26 -8.46 -9.72
N PHE A 206 3.07 -8.16 -9.20
CA PHE A 206 2.66 -8.56 -7.86
C PHE A 206 1.15 -8.80 -7.73
N VAL A 207 0.80 -9.50 -6.66
CA VAL A 207 -0.55 -9.57 -6.09
C VAL A 207 -0.44 -9.19 -4.62
N SER A 208 -1.39 -8.40 -4.12
CA SER A 208 -1.53 -8.10 -2.71
C SER A 208 -2.93 -8.44 -2.20
N PHE A 209 -2.99 -8.80 -0.92
CA PHE A 209 -4.20 -9.20 -0.20
C PHE A 209 -4.27 -8.44 1.12
N GLY A 210 -5.49 -8.10 1.57
CA GLY A 210 -5.75 -7.44 2.84
C GLY A 210 -7.04 -7.97 3.47
N GLN A 211 -7.03 -8.18 4.79
CA GLN A 211 -8.18 -8.67 5.54
C GLN A 211 -8.21 -8.05 6.94
N GLU A 212 -9.35 -7.51 7.36
CA GLU A 212 -9.61 -7.28 8.78
C GLU A 212 -10.13 -8.57 9.42
N PHE A 213 -9.57 -9.00 10.53
CA PHE A 213 -10.02 -10.17 11.26
C PHE A 213 -10.05 -9.89 12.76
N ALA A 214 -10.72 -10.76 13.53
CA ALA A 214 -10.76 -10.71 15.00
C ALA A 214 -11.01 -9.31 15.60
N GLN A 215 -11.82 -8.49 14.91
CA GLN A 215 -12.10 -7.07 15.20
C GLN A 215 -10.83 -6.22 15.30
N LYS A 216 -10.60 -5.37 14.29
CA LYS A 216 -9.50 -4.40 14.23
C LYS A 216 -8.09 -4.97 14.13
N TRP A 217 -7.92 -6.27 13.94
CA TRP A 217 -6.65 -6.80 13.46
C TRP A 217 -6.66 -6.75 11.95
N HIS A 218 -5.56 -6.32 11.34
CA HIS A 218 -5.43 -6.34 9.89
C HIS A 218 -4.26 -7.21 9.50
N TYR A 219 -4.46 -8.00 8.46
CA TYR A 219 -3.42 -8.77 7.81
C TYR A 219 -3.28 -8.29 6.38
N LEU A 220 -2.05 -7.99 5.97
CA LEU A 220 -1.72 -7.66 4.59
C LEU A 220 -0.61 -8.59 4.11
N GLN A 221 -0.72 -9.02 2.87
CA GLN A 221 0.29 -9.82 2.19
C GLN A 221 0.56 -9.22 0.81
N THR A 222 1.81 -9.24 0.37
CA THR A 222 2.17 -9.03 -1.02
C THR A 222 3.10 -10.13 -1.48
N THR A 223 2.79 -10.74 -2.62
CA THR A 223 3.63 -11.72 -3.29
C THR A 223 3.92 -11.22 -4.70
N GLY A 224 5.17 -11.30 -5.13
CA GLY A 224 5.54 -10.91 -6.48
C GLY A 224 6.87 -11.49 -6.93
N TYR A 225 7.23 -11.14 -8.15
CA TYR A 225 8.47 -11.60 -8.78
C TYR A 225 9.19 -10.42 -9.43
N TYR A 226 10.43 -10.17 -9.03
CA TYR A 226 11.29 -9.16 -9.61
C TYR A 226 12.24 -9.81 -10.62
N PHE A 227 12.35 -9.22 -11.81
CA PHE A 227 13.34 -9.65 -12.80
C PHE A 227 13.83 -8.47 -13.65
N PRO A 228 15.15 -8.36 -13.88
CA PRO A 228 15.70 -7.37 -14.79
C PRO A 228 15.46 -7.77 -16.25
N VAL A 229 15.32 -6.78 -17.13
CA VAL A 229 15.28 -7.01 -18.59
C VAL A 229 16.58 -7.65 -19.08
N ASN A 230 17.71 -7.31 -18.43
CA ASN A 230 19.00 -7.95 -18.64
C ASN A 230 19.45 -8.69 -17.37
N ASN A 231 19.30 -10.02 -17.38
CA ASN A 231 19.68 -10.91 -16.27
C ASN A 231 21.17 -10.89 -15.91
N ALA A 232 22.06 -10.35 -16.76
CA ALA A 232 23.45 -10.15 -16.37
C ALA A 232 23.64 -8.94 -15.43
N GLN A 233 22.69 -8.01 -15.39
CA GLN A 233 22.80 -6.72 -14.71
C GLN A 233 21.99 -6.62 -13.41
N GLY A 234 21.21 -7.65 -13.07
CA GLY A 234 20.44 -7.73 -11.84
C GLY A 234 20.14 -9.17 -11.47
N SER A 235 19.82 -9.39 -10.20
CA SER A 235 19.33 -10.67 -9.70
C SER A 235 17.81 -10.76 -9.84
N SER A 236 17.26 -11.94 -10.11
CA SER A 236 15.81 -12.15 -10.14
C SER A 236 15.36 -12.89 -8.88
N PHE A 237 14.24 -12.49 -8.30
CA PHE A 237 13.79 -13.07 -7.04
C PHE A 237 12.27 -13.06 -6.91
N LEU A 238 11.76 -14.10 -6.26
CA LEU A 238 10.41 -14.11 -5.70
C LEU A 238 10.46 -13.39 -4.35
N TYR A 239 9.48 -12.53 -4.09
CA TYR A 239 9.35 -11.88 -2.79
C TYR A 239 7.96 -12.11 -2.19
N ASN A 240 7.93 -12.27 -0.87
CA ASN A 240 6.71 -12.27 -0.07
C ASN A 240 6.90 -11.33 1.12
N SER A 241 5.95 -10.43 1.31
CA SER A 241 5.90 -9.53 2.46
C SER A 241 4.59 -9.74 3.20
N PHE A 242 4.70 -9.90 4.50
CA PHE A 242 3.59 -10.12 5.42
C PHE A 242 3.55 -8.99 6.43
N HIS A 243 2.36 -8.55 6.77
CA HIS A 243 2.12 -7.48 7.71
C HIS A 243 0.92 -7.87 8.58
N VAL A 244 1.07 -7.65 9.88
CA VAL A 244 -0.03 -7.70 10.83
C VAL A 244 0.01 -6.48 11.72
N ASP A 245 -1.15 -5.87 11.92
CA ASP A 245 -1.32 -4.78 12.85
C ASP A 245 -2.62 -4.95 13.65
N ARG A 246 -2.77 -4.12 14.68
CA ARG A 246 -4.03 -3.97 15.39
C ARG A 246 -4.31 -2.52 15.71
N GLN A 247 -5.53 -2.04 15.43
CA GLN A 247 -5.95 -0.73 15.92
C GLN A 247 -6.12 -0.74 17.45
N VAL A 248 -5.37 0.13 18.12
CA VAL A 248 -5.37 0.37 19.55
C VAL A 248 -5.65 1.86 19.78
N LEU A 249 -6.50 2.18 20.75
CA LEU A 249 -6.89 3.57 21.09
C LEU A 249 -7.55 4.37 19.94
N GLY A 250 -7.90 3.73 18.83
CA GLY A 250 -8.52 4.37 17.66
C GLY A 250 -7.55 5.10 16.72
N TRP A 251 -6.29 5.29 17.11
CA TRP A 251 -5.30 6.01 16.32
C TRP A 251 -3.92 5.33 16.26
N LEU A 252 -3.62 4.40 17.17
CA LEU A 252 -2.32 3.74 17.25
C LEU A 252 -2.39 2.31 16.71
N TYR A 253 -1.39 1.91 15.94
CA TYR A 253 -1.32 0.62 15.29
C TYR A 253 0.04 -0.01 15.54
N PRO A 254 0.25 -0.72 16.67
CA PRO A 254 1.39 -1.62 16.79
C PRO A 254 1.34 -2.65 15.66
N LEU A 255 2.50 -2.94 15.08
CA LEU A 255 2.61 -3.78 13.90
C LEU A 255 3.86 -4.65 13.91
N ALA A 256 3.77 -5.78 13.19
CA ALA A 256 4.86 -6.69 12.93
C ALA A 256 4.83 -7.12 11.46
N GLU A 257 6.00 -7.25 10.86
CA GLU A 257 6.15 -7.56 9.45
C GLU A 257 7.24 -8.61 9.24
N LEU A 258 7.08 -9.41 8.19
CA LEU A 258 8.06 -10.40 7.76
C LEU A 258 8.26 -10.25 6.26
N ASN A 259 9.50 -10.09 5.81
CA ASN A 259 9.84 -10.06 4.39
C ASN A 259 10.71 -11.27 4.05
N TRP A 260 10.39 -11.90 2.93
CA TRP A 260 11.12 -13.05 2.41
C TRP A 260 11.44 -12.84 0.95
N PHE A 261 12.73 -12.88 0.63
CA PHE A 261 13.26 -12.87 -0.73
C PHE A 261 13.89 -14.22 -1.02
N TRP A 262 13.46 -14.84 -2.11
CA TRP A 262 14.07 -16.04 -2.66
C TRP A 262 14.65 -15.71 -4.03
N TYR A 263 15.98 -15.67 -4.10
CA TYR A 263 16.71 -15.38 -5.32
C TYR A 263 16.70 -16.60 -6.25
N THR A 264 16.06 -16.42 -7.39
CA THR A 264 15.93 -17.46 -8.43
C THR A 264 17.08 -17.40 -9.44
N SER A 265 17.70 -16.22 -9.60
CA SER A 265 18.90 -16.03 -10.40
C SER A 265 19.77 -14.91 -9.83
N GLY A 266 21.07 -14.94 -10.13
CA GLY A 266 22.02 -13.88 -9.79
C GLY A 266 22.55 -13.16 -11.01
N GLY A 267 22.90 -11.89 -10.84
CA GLY A 267 23.55 -11.09 -11.87
C GLY A 267 25.03 -11.42 -12.07
N LYS A 268 25.74 -10.58 -12.84
CA LYS A 268 27.17 -10.71 -13.14
C LYS A 268 28.00 -9.47 -12.79
N ARG A 269 27.37 -8.42 -12.23
CA ARG A 269 28.00 -7.12 -11.95
C ARG A 269 28.98 -7.20 -10.80
N LEU A 270 28.57 -7.80 -9.69
CA LEU A 270 29.33 -7.75 -8.44
C LEU A 270 29.80 -9.15 -7.98
N PRO A 271 30.98 -9.24 -7.31
CA PRO A 271 31.46 -10.49 -6.73
C PRO A 271 30.52 -11.00 -5.64
N THR A 272 30.43 -12.33 -5.47
CA THR A 272 29.54 -13.00 -4.50
C THR A 272 29.67 -12.46 -3.07
N ALA A 273 30.87 -12.03 -2.66
CA ALA A 273 31.14 -11.49 -1.33
C ALA A 273 30.37 -10.19 -1.00
N ILE A 274 29.86 -9.46 -2.00
CA ILE A 274 29.09 -8.23 -1.80
C ILE A 274 27.63 -8.51 -1.39
N GLY A 275 27.10 -9.71 -1.67
CA GLY A 275 25.69 -10.01 -1.42
C GLY A 275 24.72 -9.14 -2.21
N GLU A 276 23.44 -9.14 -1.83
CA GLU A 276 22.40 -8.31 -2.43
C GLU A 276 21.84 -7.27 -1.45
N GLY A 277 21.25 -6.20 -1.99
CA GLY A 277 20.70 -5.11 -1.20
C GLY A 277 19.18 -5.13 -1.07
N ASP A 278 18.63 -6.34 -1.06
CA ASP A 278 17.19 -6.63 -1.13
C ASP A 278 16.50 -5.95 -2.33
N GLY A 279 15.24 -5.61 -2.15
CA GLY A 279 14.48 -4.88 -3.13
C GLY A 279 14.87 -3.40 -3.33
N LEU A 280 15.45 -2.74 -2.32
CA LEU A 280 15.85 -1.34 -2.41
C LEU A 280 17.06 -1.16 -3.35
N LEU A 281 18.01 -2.10 -3.29
CA LEU A 281 19.21 -2.10 -4.11
C LEU A 281 19.42 -3.48 -4.75
N ASN A 282 19.02 -3.64 -6.01
CA ASN A 282 19.42 -4.80 -6.80
C ASN A 282 20.85 -4.62 -7.31
N LEU A 283 21.79 -5.33 -6.68
CA LEU A 283 23.22 -5.20 -6.92
C LEU A 283 23.69 -6.07 -8.09
N GLY A 284 22.91 -7.08 -8.48
CA GLY A 284 23.26 -7.98 -9.59
C GLY A 284 24.51 -8.80 -9.29
N THR A 285 24.59 -9.30 -8.06
CA THR A 285 25.70 -10.07 -7.54
C THR A 285 25.70 -11.49 -8.09
N ARG A 286 26.89 -12.04 -8.32
CA ARG A 286 27.06 -13.42 -8.81
C ARG A 286 26.72 -14.46 -7.74
N GLY A 287 26.18 -15.59 -8.18
CA GLY A 287 25.95 -16.76 -7.31
C GLY A 287 24.77 -16.60 -6.33
N GLN A 288 23.79 -15.76 -6.66
CA GLN A 288 22.62 -15.52 -5.82
C GLN A 288 21.51 -16.56 -5.99
N ALA A 289 21.54 -17.35 -7.07
CA ALA A 289 20.51 -18.38 -7.30
C ALA A 289 20.43 -19.35 -6.11
N GLY A 290 19.22 -19.56 -5.60
CA GLY A 290 18.93 -20.39 -4.42
C GLY A 290 19.12 -19.68 -3.08
N ALA A 291 19.61 -18.43 -3.05
CA ALA A 291 19.77 -17.70 -1.80
C ALA A 291 18.43 -17.22 -1.23
N HIS A 292 18.38 -17.11 0.10
CA HIS A 292 17.24 -16.56 0.83
C HIS A 292 17.69 -15.41 1.72
N LEU A 293 16.89 -14.34 1.73
CA LEU A 293 16.95 -13.28 2.73
C LEU A 293 15.60 -13.23 3.42
N VAL A 294 15.59 -13.41 4.74
CA VAL A 294 14.38 -13.29 5.56
C VAL A 294 14.63 -12.20 6.58
N THR A 295 13.71 -11.25 6.72
CA THR A 295 13.78 -10.19 7.73
C THR A 295 12.46 -10.11 8.50
N ALA A 296 12.55 -9.67 9.74
CA ALA A 296 11.39 -9.29 10.55
C ALA A 296 11.51 -7.82 10.95
N ALA A 297 10.39 -7.11 10.92
CA ALA A 297 10.30 -5.72 11.35
C ALA A 297 9.21 -5.54 12.41
N PHE A 298 9.50 -4.71 13.40
CA PHE A 298 8.58 -4.40 14.49
C PHE A 298 8.48 -2.90 14.67
N GLY A 299 7.29 -2.40 14.96
CA GLY A 299 7.10 -0.98 15.18
C GLY A 299 5.66 -0.60 15.37
N ALA A 300 5.33 0.63 14.98
CA ALA A 300 3.98 1.15 15.08
C ALA A 300 3.72 2.25 14.06
N LYS A 301 2.44 2.49 13.82
CA LYS A 301 1.91 3.60 13.04
C LYS A 301 0.88 4.37 13.83
N ALA A 302 0.92 5.69 13.75
CA ALA A 302 -0.04 6.59 14.37
C ALA A 302 -0.81 7.34 13.28
N VAL A 303 -2.13 7.18 13.26
CA VAL A 303 -3.05 7.93 12.41
C VAL A 303 -3.43 9.21 13.15
N LEU A 304 -2.80 10.31 12.76
CA LEU A 304 -2.94 11.61 13.42
C LEU A 304 -4.25 12.30 13.03
N SER A 305 -4.66 12.10 11.78
CA SER A 305 -5.95 12.51 11.23
C SER A 305 -6.31 11.64 10.04
N LYS A 306 -7.48 11.87 9.43
CA LYS A 306 -7.88 11.21 8.18
C LYS A 306 -6.88 11.43 7.02
N ASN A 307 -6.09 12.51 7.08
CA ASN A 307 -5.15 12.90 6.03
C ASN A 307 -3.70 12.60 6.39
N TYR A 308 -3.35 12.37 7.65
CA TYR A 308 -1.95 12.24 8.06
C TYR A 308 -1.72 11.02 8.96
N SER A 309 -0.70 10.24 8.64
CA SER A 309 -0.19 9.19 9.52
C SER A 309 1.33 9.13 9.51
N ILE A 310 1.93 8.81 10.64
CA ILE A 310 3.38 8.61 10.81
C ILE A 310 3.64 7.17 11.25
N GLY A 311 4.69 6.55 10.73
CA GLY A 311 5.05 5.17 11.10
C GLY A 311 6.55 5.01 11.25
N ALA A 312 6.96 4.06 12.08
CA ALA A 312 8.36 3.67 12.20
C ALA A 312 8.46 2.18 12.49
N VAL A 313 9.43 1.52 11.87
CA VAL A 313 9.77 0.12 12.13
C VAL A 313 11.27 -0.07 12.22
N PHE A 314 11.66 -1.00 13.08
CA PHE A 314 13.01 -1.52 13.17
C PHE A 314 13.03 -2.94 12.59
N GLU A 315 13.84 -3.15 11.56
CA GLU A 315 13.94 -4.38 10.77
C GLU A 315 15.30 -5.05 10.99
N VAL A 316 15.28 -6.37 11.19
CA VAL A 316 16.45 -7.22 11.40
C VAL A 316 16.38 -8.47 10.51
N PRO A 317 17.51 -8.96 9.99
CA PRO A 317 17.55 -10.22 9.28
C PRO A 317 17.37 -11.39 10.25
N LEU A 318 16.58 -12.37 9.85
CA LEU A 318 16.41 -13.65 10.53
C LEU A 318 17.19 -14.77 9.85
N SER A 319 17.56 -14.60 8.58
CA SER A 319 18.41 -15.55 7.86
C SER A 319 19.87 -15.44 8.28
N ASN A 320 20.60 -16.56 8.21
CA ASN A 320 22.06 -16.58 8.44
C ASN A 320 22.82 -15.64 7.48
N ARG A 321 22.23 -15.37 6.30
CA ARG A 321 22.74 -14.43 5.33
C ARG A 321 22.12 -13.04 5.57
N HIS A 322 23.00 -12.06 5.74
CA HIS A 322 22.66 -10.67 6.07
C HIS A 322 22.88 -9.73 4.87
N ASP A 323 23.77 -10.11 3.95
CA ASP A 323 24.23 -9.27 2.84
C ASP A 323 24.59 -7.85 3.30
N VAL A 324 23.98 -6.81 2.73
CA VAL A 324 24.21 -5.42 3.13
C VAL A 324 23.28 -4.96 4.27
N LEU A 325 22.40 -5.82 4.79
CA LEU A 325 21.40 -5.50 5.81
C LEU A 325 21.79 -6.15 7.14
N ASN A 326 22.28 -5.36 8.09
CA ASN A 326 22.48 -5.79 9.48
C ASN A 326 21.27 -5.44 10.36
N GLN A 327 20.84 -4.19 10.27
CA GLN A 327 19.62 -3.68 10.89
C GLN A 327 19.17 -2.45 10.09
N ARG A 328 17.87 -2.16 10.09
CA ARG A 328 17.31 -1.04 9.35
C ARG A 328 16.23 -0.34 10.15
N LEU A 329 16.34 0.99 10.24
CA LEU A 329 15.26 1.85 10.70
C LEU A 329 14.56 2.40 9.47
N THR A 330 13.25 2.21 9.37
CA THR A 330 12.41 2.87 8.36
C THR A 330 11.40 3.76 9.07
N VAL A 331 11.34 5.02 8.68
CA VAL A 331 10.38 6.01 9.18
C VAL A 331 9.61 6.58 8.00
N GLU A 332 8.31 6.74 8.16
CA GLU A 332 7.44 7.28 7.13
C GLU A 332 6.52 8.37 7.65
N LEU A 333 6.16 9.30 6.77
CA LEU A 333 5.03 10.20 6.92
C LEU A 333 4.16 10.08 5.67
N ILE A 334 2.88 9.80 5.85
CA ILE A 334 1.90 9.71 4.76
C ILE A 334 0.94 10.88 4.85
N ALA A 335 0.83 11.62 3.76
CA ALA A 335 -0.21 12.60 3.50
C ALA A 335 -1.20 12.02 2.48
N ARG A 336 -2.48 11.95 2.84
CA ARG A 336 -3.56 11.33 2.07
C ARG A 336 -4.58 12.37 1.60
N TYR A 337 -5.04 12.24 0.36
CA TYR A 337 -6.13 13.02 -0.21
C TYR A 337 -7.42 12.22 -0.24
#